data_AF-A0A9P7Y5Z4-F1
#
_entry.id   AF-A0A9P7Y5Z4-F1
#
_cell.length_a   1.000
_cell.length_b   1.000
_cell.length_c   1.000
_cell.angle_alpha   90.00
_cell.angle_beta   90.00
_cell.angle_gamma   90.00
#
_symmetry.space_group_name_H-M   'P 1'
#
loop_
_entity.id
_entity.type
_entity.pdbx_description
1 polymer ?
#
loop_
_entity_poly.entity_id
_entity_poly.type
_entity_poly.pdbx_seq_one_letter_code
_entity_poly.pdbx_strand_id
1 'polypeptide(L)'
;MRISASTVILSLMAAASITAAPTPVHIEKRGVILDKLKDAFAKALTSLECGACVSALVVAKDVSYLNRNWVLDAANSLCSTFKIMDQDVCKGLVYSHGPVLIESVMRAKLLSGDGKMICFQILGACPAPAITSGTLTFPKPKPTNITVKAASGNRVDVLHLSDWHVDDQYVVGSNAACNKPLCCRKYADSPLVPGRAASSWGDYNCDAPVKLGQDLLKFVPTIANPSFSIMTGDIPPHNVWAETREIVMAEEKAAYSVMAAGITNMYPAVGNHEAAPANLLPTPNTGGDYKWLYSHLADEWARWLPADAVNSVRNYGAYTASPAPGFRIISLNTNFCYTMNFYLYGALKDYDPFGELKWFISQLQAAEDAGERVWVIGHVSPSQTDCIQNWSALYYQVVQRYSPHVIAEQFFGHSHYDEFAISYGSGAKNAQNAILTSWIAPSVTPYTDLNPGFRVYKVDIGNWNVYDSNTYVADLSKAATWDSTGATPDWHLEYSAREAYGAHVPIAADQPLSPAWWHNVTNAFESNDAAFQKYWTYRGKSANRMAACTTNTSCPKEMICDMRAGKSTDTCSQPAFGLQKREDGTEYEDGFVAQDVSGLRSVFGSAKKPWNRKLCGLPSI
;
A
#
# COMPACT_ATOMS: atom_id res chain seq x y z
N MET A 1 -3.15 2.63 2.86
CA MET A 1 -3.73 3.59 1.88
C MET A 1 -2.71 4.64 1.52
N ARG A 2 -2.52 4.82 0.21
CA ARG A 2 -1.62 5.78 -0.43
C ARG A 2 -1.73 7.20 0.16
N ILE A 3 -0.80 7.59 1.04
CA ILE A 3 -0.50 9.03 1.18
C ILE A 3 0.10 9.45 -0.14
N SER A 4 -0.75 10.03 -0.96
CA SER A 4 -0.37 10.47 -2.27
C SER A 4 0.28 11.87 -2.20
N ALA A 5 1.40 11.95 -1.50
CA ALA A 5 2.40 12.99 -1.70
C ALA A 5 2.78 13.11 -3.19
N SER A 6 2.83 11.98 -3.87
CA SER A 6 3.15 11.83 -5.28
C SER A 6 2.12 12.40 -6.26
N THR A 7 0.81 12.42 -5.93
CA THR A 7 -0.18 13.18 -6.73
C THR A 7 0.01 14.67 -6.54
N VAL A 8 0.64 15.16 -5.46
CA VAL A 8 1.06 16.57 -5.40
C VAL A 8 2.27 16.80 -6.28
N ILE A 9 3.26 15.90 -6.26
CA ILE A 9 4.55 16.15 -6.94
C ILE A 9 4.44 16.01 -8.48
N LEU A 10 3.63 15.07 -8.99
CA LEU A 10 3.53 14.77 -10.43
C LEU A 10 2.45 15.59 -11.16
N SER A 11 1.37 15.94 -10.44
CA SER A 11 0.34 16.91 -10.88
C SER A 11 0.88 18.32 -11.14
N LEU A 12 2.13 18.52 -10.76
CA LEU A 12 2.80 19.79 -10.68
C LEU A 12 4.07 19.84 -11.55
N MET A 13 4.30 18.86 -12.47
CA MET A 13 5.36 18.94 -13.55
C MET A 13 5.10 19.24 -15.09
N ALA A 14 3.92 19.15 -15.72
CA ALA A 14 3.36 19.99 -16.85
C ALA A 14 3.72 21.50 -17.17
N ALA A 15 4.72 21.72 -18.04
CA ALA A 15 4.66 22.55 -19.28
C ALA A 15 4.87 24.10 -19.45
N ALA A 16 6.00 24.59 -20.05
CA ALA A 16 6.06 25.50 -21.24
C ALA A 16 7.47 25.82 -21.82
N SER A 17 7.58 25.97 -23.16
CA SER A 17 8.81 26.16 -23.98
C SER A 17 9.04 27.58 -24.56
N ILE A 18 10.31 27.94 -24.90
CA ILE A 18 10.83 28.57 -26.16
C ILE A 18 12.34 28.96 -26.01
N THR A 19 13.17 28.35 -26.86
CA THR A 19 14.52 28.67 -27.44
C THR A 19 15.62 29.45 -26.68
N ALA A 20 16.77 28.76 -26.54
CA ALA A 20 18.18 29.14 -26.76
C ALA A 20 18.86 30.34 -26.04
N ALA A 21 19.86 29.96 -25.21
CA ALA A 21 21.14 30.61 -24.89
C ALA A 21 21.18 31.94 -24.06
N PRO A 22 22.27 32.18 -23.29
CA PRO A 22 22.21 32.82 -21.95
C PRO A 22 22.52 34.33 -21.94
N THR A 23 21.81 35.12 -21.10
CA THR A 23 22.14 36.49 -20.57
C THR A 23 20.95 37.08 -19.76
N PRO A 24 21.03 38.25 -19.08
CA PRO A 24 20.14 38.73 -17.97
C PRO A 24 18.62 38.81 -18.23
N VAL A 25 18.17 38.59 -19.46
CA VAL A 25 16.77 38.46 -19.91
C VAL A 25 16.02 37.30 -19.22
N HIS A 26 16.74 36.40 -18.55
CA HIS A 26 16.17 35.24 -17.85
C HIS A 26 15.28 35.55 -16.64
N ILE A 27 15.41 36.70 -15.98
CA ILE A 27 14.55 36.99 -14.81
C ILE A 27 13.12 37.29 -15.27
N GLU A 28 12.93 38.09 -16.32
CA GLU A 28 11.62 38.33 -16.94
C GLU A 28 11.07 37.07 -17.62
N LYS A 29 11.91 36.32 -18.36
CA LYS A 29 11.48 35.07 -19.00
C LYS A 29 11.15 33.96 -17.99
N ARG A 30 11.81 33.91 -16.83
CA ARG A 30 11.49 32.95 -15.76
C ARG A 30 10.06 33.14 -15.27
N GLY A 31 9.62 34.38 -15.04
CA GLY A 31 8.24 34.67 -14.65
C GLY A 31 7.25 34.17 -15.70
N VAL A 32 7.47 34.50 -16.98
CA VAL A 32 6.62 34.06 -18.08
C VAL A 32 6.59 32.52 -18.24
N ILE A 33 7.73 31.86 -18.08
CA ILE A 33 7.83 30.39 -18.14
C ILE A 33 7.09 29.78 -16.96
N LEU A 34 7.25 30.33 -15.76
CA LEU A 34 6.59 29.89 -14.54
C LEU A 34 5.07 30.04 -14.63
N ASP A 35 4.57 31.12 -15.23
CA ASP A 35 3.13 31.36 -15.38
C ASP A 35 2.51 30.45 -16.45
N LYS A 36 3.19 30.23 -17.58
CA LYS A 36 2.71 29.27 -18.59
C LYS A 36 2.72 27.83 -18.07
N LEU A 37 3.74 27.48 -17.29
CA LEU A 37 3.78 26.25 -16.51
C LEU A 37 2.50 26.14 -15.68
N LYS A 38 2.25 27.11 -14.81
CA LYS A 38 1.07 27.15 -13.93
C LYS A 38 -0.26 26.97 -14.67
N ASP A 39 -0.42 27.58 -15.84
CA ASP A 39 -1.64 27.46 -16.62
C ASP A 39 -1.83 26.05 -17.22
N ALA A 40 -0.77 25.48 -17.79
CA ALA A 40 -0.85 24.14 -18.37
C ALA A 40 -1.07 23.07 -17.29
N PHE A 41 -0.46 23.26 -16.12
CA PHE A 41 -0.74 22.52 -14.90
C PHE A 41 -2.19 22.53 -14.50
N ALA A 42 -2.72 23.73 -14.27
CA ALA A 42 -4.08 23.92 -13.82
C ALA A 42 -5.08 23.28 -14.79
N LYS A 43 -4.79 23.29 -16.10
CA LYS A 43 -5.62 22.61 -17.10
C LYS A 43 -5.58 21.09 -17.00
N ALA A 44 -4.39 20.48 -16.90
CA ALA A 44 -4.29 19.02 -16.74
C ALA A 44 -5.00 18.53 -15.47
N LEU A 45 -4.89 19.33 -14.41
CA LEU A 45 -5.52 19.08 -13.11
C LEU A 45 -7.04 19.17 -13.14
N THR A 46 -7.57 20.11 -13.91
CA THR A 46 -9.02 20.39 -13.96
C THR A 46 -9.75 19.58 -15.03
N SER A 47 -9.09 19.23 -16.14
CA SER A 47 -9.73 18.49 -17.23
C SER A 47 -9.69 16.96 -17.04
N LEU A 48 -8.69 16.42 -16.33
CA LEU A 48 -8.41 14.97 -16.22
C LEU A 48 -8.37 14.25 -17.59
N GLU A 49 -8.08 14.97 -18.67
CA GLU A 49 -8.02 14.41 -20.01
C GLU A 49 -6.64 13.80 -20.30
N CYS A 50 -6.63 12.60 -20.91
CA CYS A 50 -5.41 11.89 -21.25
C CYS A 50 -4.45 12.73 -22.12
N GLY A 51 -4.97 13.42 -23.13
CA GLY A 51 -4.17 14.27 -24.02
C GLY A 51 -3.54 15.47 -23.29
N ALA A 52 -4.28 16.08 -22.36
CA ALA A 52 -3.77 17.16 -21.52
C ALA A 52 -2.64 16.67 -20.61
N CYS A 53 -2.80 15.51 -19.98
CA CYS A 53 -1.75 14.89 -19.16
C CYS A 53 -0.48 14.51 -19.95
N VAL A 54 -0.62 13.91 -21.14
CA VAL A 54 0.56 13.56 -21.94
C VAL A 54 1.28 14.81 -22.42
N SER A 55 0.54 15.83 -22.87
CA SER A 55 1.11 17.11 -23.30
C SER A 55 1.85 17.80 -22.16
N ALA A 56 1.26 17.78 -20.97
CA ALA A 56 1.87 18.18 -19.72
C ALA A 56 3.26 17.54 -19.54
N LEU A 57 3.33 16.21 -19.52
CA LEU A 57 4.60 15.49 -19.34
C LEU A 57 5.65 15.84 -20.40
N VAL A 58 5.25 15.99 -21.67
CA VAL A 58 6.18 16.33 -22.77
C VAL A 58 6.88 17.64 -22.48
N VAL A 59 6.12 18.64 -22.04
CA VAL A 59 6.70 19.95 -21.84
C VAL A 59 7.41 20.04 -20.48
N ALA A 60 7.03 19.25 -19.47
CA ALA A 60 7.82 19.01 -18.27
C ALA A 60 9.25 18.57 -18.63
N LYS A 61 9.33 17.60 -19.54
CA LYS A 61 10.57 17.05 -20.06
C LYS A 61 11.38 18.12 -20.80
N ASP A 62 10.75 18.88 -21.68
CA ASP A 62 11.42 19.96 -22.43
C ASP A 62 12.01 21.04 -21.51
N VAL A 63 11.27 21.47 -20.48
CA VAL A 63 11.75 22.45 -19.49
C VAL A 63 12.87 21.86 -18.64
N SER A 64 12.79 20.57 -18.29
CA SER A 64 13.82 19.91 -17.49
C SER A 64 15.18 19.85 -18.20
N TYR A 65 15.21 19.83 -19.55
CA TYR A 65 16.46 19.98 -20.31
C TYR A 65 17.07 21.39 -20.19
N LEU A 66 16.26 22.42 -19.92
CA LEU A 66 16.75 23.78 -19.69
C LEU A 66 17.17 23.97 -18.24
N ASN A 67 16.26 23.67 -17.32
CA ASN A 67 16.48 23.79 -15.88
C ASN A 67 15.45 22.98 -15.09
N ARG A 68 15.90 21.89 -14.46
CA ARG A 68 15.07 21.03 -13.60
C ARG A 68 14.42 21.81 -12.44
N ASN A 69 15.13 22.78 -11.86
CA ASN A 69 14.62 23.55 -10.72
C ASN A 69 13.43 24.43 -11.10
N TRP A 70 13.29 24.85 -12.36
CA TRP A 70 12.10 25.61 -12.77
C TRP A 70 10.82 24.78 -12.69
N VAL A 71 10.92 23.48 -12.98
CA VAL A 71 9.80 22.55 -12.86
C VAL A 71 9.46 22.33 -11.38
N LEU A 72 10.47 22.15 -10.51
CA LEU A 72 10.28 22.02 -9.07
C LEU A 72 9.73 23.30 -8.42
N ASP A 73 10.21 24.47 -8.83
CA ASP A 73 9.72 25.77 -8.35
C ASP A 73 8.26 25.99 -8.73
N ALA A 74 7.89 25.69 -9.99
CA ALA A 74 6.52 25.73 -10.47
C ALA A 74 5.64 24.81 -9.65
N ALA A 75 6.14 23.61 -9.38
CA ALA A 75 5.41 22.61 -8.62
C ALA A 75 5.13 23.08 -7.20
N ASN A 76 6.16 23.48 -6.48
CA ASN A 76 6.01 23.98 -5.11
C ASN A 76 5.08 25.22 -5.05
N SER A 77 5.21 26.13 -6.03
CA SER A 77 4.35 27.32 -6.10
C SER A 77 2.89 26.95 -6.26
N LEU A 78 2.55 26.04 -7.15
CA LEU A 78 1.17 25.62 -7.38
C LEU A 78 0.56 24.89 -6.20
N CYS A 79 1.32 24.01 -5.56
CA CYS A 79 0.89 23.33 -4.34
C CYS A 79 0.46 24.35 -3.27
N SER A 80 1.29 25.36 -3.08
CA SER A 80 1.04 26.44 -2.12
C SER A 80 -0.11 27.36 -2.56
N THR A 81 -0.15 27.77 -3.84
CA THR A 81 -1.19 28.67 -4.38
C THR A 81 -2.58 28.06 -4.33
N PHE A 82 -2.70 26.77 -4.66
CA PHE A 82 -3.97 26.06 -4.61
C PHE A 82 -4.30 25.50 -3.21
N LYS A 83 -3.45 25.76 -2.21
CA LYS A 83 -3.56 25.22 -0.84
C LYS A 83 -3.85 23.72 -0.86
N ILE A 84 -3.10 22.99 -1.71
CA ILE A 84 -3.24 21.53 -1.82
C ILE A 84 -2.78 20.89 -0.51
N MET A 85 -1.68 21.38 0.05
CA MET A 85 -1.12 21.02 1.35
C MET A 85 -0.50 22.24 2.01
N ASP A 86 -0.08 22.10 3.27
CA ASP A 86 0.71 23.11 3.95
C ASP A 86 2.05 23.35 3.23
N GLN A 87 2.59 24.56 3.33
CA GLN A 87 3.74 24.99 2.54
C GLN A 87 5.00 24.16 2.80
N ASP A 88 5.24 23.74 4.05
CA ASP A 88 6.36 22.89 4.43
C ASP A 88 6.22 21.48 3.84
N VAL A 89 4.99 20.94 3.84
CA VAL A 89 4.66 19.66 3.22
C VAL A 89 4.86 19.72 1.71
N CYS A 90 4.30 20.74 1.05
CA CYS A 90 4.49 20.98 -0.38
C CYS A 90 5.97 21.00 -0.76
N LYS A 91 6.76 21.80 -0.04
CA LYS A 91 8.19 21.96 -0.28
C LYS A 91 8.92 20.64 -0.06
N GLY A 92 8.73 20.03 1.10
CA GLY A 92 9.40 18.78 1.46
C GLY A 92 9.21 17.69 0.41
N LEU A 93 7.95 17.46 0.02
CA LEU A 93 7.59 16.50 -1.01
C LEU A 93 8.19 16.81 -2.37
N VAL A 94 7.94 18.02 -2.90
CA VAL A 94 8.40 18.41 -4.24
C VAL A 94 9.90 18.28 -4.37
N TYR A 95 10.66 18.72 -3.37
CA TYR A 95 12.12 18.71 -3.44
C TYR A 95 12.74 17.34 -3.08
N SER A 96 12.04 16.48 -2.36
CA SER A 96 12.53 15.12 -2.05
C SER A 96 12.25 14.13 -3.19
N HIS A 97 11.01 14.03 -3.70
CA HIS A 97 10.68 13.04 -4.74
C HIS A 97 10.72 13.59 -6.17
N GLY A 98 10.50 14.90 -6.33
CA GLY A 98 10.46 15.55 -7.64
C GLY A 98 11.70 15.29 -8.51
N PRO A 99 12.94 15.31 -7.97
CA PRO A 99 14.13 15.00 -8.75
C PRO A 99 14.11 13.62 -9.43
N VAL A 100 13.74 12.56 -8.70
CA VAL A 100 13.68 11.19 -9.24
C VAL A 100 12.63 11.09 -10.36
N LEU A 101 11.51 11.75 -10.15
CA LEU A 101 10.43 11.78 -11.11
C LEU A 101 10.79 12.57 -12.38
N ILE A 102 11.43 13.73 -12.25
CA ILE A 102 11.95 14.49 -13.40
C ILE A 102 12.88 13.60 -14.22
N GLU A 103 13.84 12.93 -13.57
CA GLU A 103 14.77 12.03 -14.26
C GLU A 103 14.04 10.91 -15.01
N SER A 104 13.01 10.34 -14.39
CA SER A 104 12.21 9.27 -14.98
C SER A 104 11.42 9.76 -16.20
N VAL A 105 10.78 10.92 -16.09
CA VAL A 105 10.07 11.59 -17.21
C VAL A 105 11.04 11.96 -18.34
N MET A 106 12.24 12.43 -18.03
CA MET A 106 13.27 12.74 -19.01
C MET A 106 13.73 11.50 -19.79
N ARG A 107 13.74 10.32 -19.16
CA ARG A 107 14.08 9.04 -19.82
C ARG A 107 12.90 8.44 -20.60
N ALA A 108 11.68 8.67 -20.14
CA ALA A 108 10.46 8.13 -20.74
C ALA A 108 10.25 8.58 -22.20
N LYS A 109 9.75 7.70 -23.05
CA LYS A 109 9.35 7.98 -24.44
C LYS A 109 7.87 8.38 -24.47
N LEU A 110 7.61 9.61 -24.03
CA LEU A 110 6.27 10.10 -23.71
C LEU A 110 5.27 10.02 -24.89
N LEU A 111 5.72 10.30 -26.11
CA LEU A 111 4.88 10.27 -27.32
C LEU A 111 4.65 8.86 -27.88
N SER A 112 5.40 7.84 -27.42
CA SER A 112 5.27 6.46 -27.91
C SER A 112 4.57 5.52 -26.92
N GLY A 113 3.83 6.05 -25.95
CA GLY A 113 2.99 5.27 -25.03
C GLY A 113 3.35 5.39 -23.55
N ASP A 114 4.62 5.66 -23.21
CA ASP A 114 5.07 5.81 -21.82
C ASP A 114 4.32 6.94 -21.09
N GLY A 115 4.02 8.03 -21.81
CA GLY A 115 3.22 9.13 -21.26
C GLY A 115 1.82 8.68 -20.85
N LYS A 116 1.18 7.80 -21.65
CA LYS A 116 -0.15 7.26 -21.30
C LYS A 116 -0.09 6.34 -20.08
N MET A 117 0.96 5.53 -19.95
CA MET A 117 1.20 4.70 -18.76
C MET A 117 1.34 5.57 -17.51
N ILE A 118 2.20 6.59 -17.54
CA ILE A 118 2.41 7.52 -16.42
C ILE A 118 1.09 8.22 -16.06
N CYS A 119 0.36 8.73 -17.06
CA CYS A 119 -0.92 9.41 -16.88
C CYS A 119 -2.04 8.51 -16.36
N PHE A 120 -2.07 7.24 -16.75
CA PHE A 120 -3.00 6.25 -16.20
C PHE A 120 -2.62 5.93 -14.75
N GLN A 121 -1.37 5.55 -14.51
CA GLN A 121 -0.94 5.01 -13.22
C GLN A 121 -0.83 6.05 -12.12
N ILE A 122 -0.60 7.32 -12.43
CA ILE A 122 -0.46 8.37 -11.40
C ILE A 122 -1.65 9.31 -11.33
N LEU A 123 -2.27 9.66 -12.47
CA LEU A 123 -3.36 10.65 -12.50
C LEU A 123 -4.73 10.04 -12.79
N GLY A 124 -4.80 8.76 -13.18
CA GLY A 124 -6.04 8.17 -13.68
C GLY A 124 -6.64 8.90 -14.91
N ALA A 125 -5.84 9.71 -15.59
CA ALA A 125 -6.30 10.60 -16.67
C ALA A 125 -6.35 9.90 -18.03
N CYS A 126 -5.63 8.78 -18.18
CA CYS A 126 -5.64 7.95 -19.37
C CYS A 126 -6.33 6.62 -19.09
N PRO A 127 -6.94 5.98 -20.11
CA PRO A 127 -7.42 4.61 -19.97
C PRO A 127 -6.25 3.65 -19.69
N ALA A 128 -6.57 2.52 -19.06
CA ALA A 128 -5.61 1.46 -18.82
C ALA A 128 -4.93 1.03 -20.13
N PRO A 129 -3.59 1.08 -20.21
CA PRO A 129 -2.84 0.64 -21.37
C PRO A 129 -2.85 -0.89 -21.50
N ALA A 130 -2.67 -1.39 -22.73
CA ALA A 130 -2.59 -2.82 -22.97
C ALA A 130 -1.36 -3.46 -22.32
N ILE A 131 -1.51 -4.72 -21.87
CA ILE A 131 -0.41 -5.51 -21.33
C ILE A 131 0.53 -5.90 -22.46
N THR A 132 1.81 -5.58 -22.26
CA THR A 132 2.87 -5.72 -23.26
C THR A 132 4.06 -6.52 -22.74
N SER A 133 4.00 -7.00 -21.50
CA SER A 133 5.08 -7.74 -20.84
C SER A 133 5.35 -9.13 -21.40
N GLY A 134 4.45 -9.68 -22.22
CA GLY A 134 4.65 -10.97 -22.87
C GLY A 134 4.51 -12.16 -21.92
N THR A 135 5.35 -13.18 -22.12
CA THR A 135 5.27 -14.47 -21.41
C THR A 135 6.61 -14.85 -20.81
N LEU A 136 6.59 -15.33 -19.56
CA LEU A 136 7.78 -15.85 -18.88
C LEU A 136 8.15 -17.24 -19.41
N THR A 137 9.46 -17.53 -19.37
CA THR A 137 9.97 -18.89 -19.62
C THR A 137 10.22 -19.57 -18.29
N PHE A 138 9.64 -20.77 -18.11
CA PHE A 138 9.81 -21.57 -16.90
C PHE A 138 10.78 -22.73 -17.14
N PRO A 139 11.64 -23.09 -16.17
CA PRO A 139 12.60 -24.19 -16.33
C PRO A 139 11.93 -25.55 -16.61
N LYS A 140 10.79 -25.82 -15.98
CA LYS A 140 9.97 -27.02 -16.21
C LYS A 140 8.52 -26.60 -16.48
N PRO A 141 7.72 -27.35 -17.25
CA PRO A 141 6.29 -27.11 -17.38
C PRO A 141 5.54 -27.43 -16.09
N LYS A 142 4.33 -26.89 -15.93
CA LYS A 142 3.46 -27.26 -14.81
C LYS A 142 3.14 -28.76 -14.88
N PRO A 143 3.29 -29.54 -13.79
CA PRO A 143 2.90 -30.94 -13.78
C PRO A 143 1.42 -31.13 -14.17
N THR A 144 1.12 -32.13 -14.99
CA THR A 144 -0.25 -32.46 -15.40
C THR A 144 -1.06 -33.06 -14.25
N ASN A 145 -0.43 -33.89 -13.43
CA ASN A 145 -1.01 -34.48 -12.21
C ASN A 145 -0.45 -33.75 -10.99
N ILE A 146 -1.16 -32.72 -10.54
CA ILE A 146 -0.78 -31.91 -9.39
C ILE A 146 -1.08 -32.72 -8.11
N THR A 147 -0.07 -32.95 -7.28
CA THR A 147 -0.25 -33.49 -5.93
C THR A 147 0.15 -32.42 -4.92
N VAL A 148 -0.80 -32.01 -4.08
CA VAL A 148 -0.54 -31.10 -2.95
C VAL A 148 -0.19 -31.96 -1.73
N LYS A 149 0.81 -31.54 -0.93
CA LYS A 149 1.13 -32.25 0.32
C LYS A 149 -0.11 -32.37 1.20
N ALA A 150 -0.31 -33.56 1.76
CA ALA A 150 -1.39 -33.80 2.71
C ALA A 150 -1.15 -33.03 4.02
N ALA A 151 -2.26 -32.70 4.71
CA ALA A 151 -2.19 -32.14 6.04
C ALA A 151 -1.56 -33.15 7.01
N SER A 152 -0.78 -32.66 7.97
CA SER A 152 -0.23 -33.49 9.04
C SER A 152 -1.22 -33.74 10.17
N GLY A 153 -2.22 -32.87 10.33
CA GLY A 153 -3.11 -32.80 11.49
C GLY A 153 -2.53 -31.98 12.65
N ASN A 154 -1.23 -31.69 12.63
CA ASN A 154 -0.57 -30.85 13.62
C ASN A 154 -0.56 -29.40 13.16
N ARG A 155 -1.00 -28.49 14.04
CA ARG A 155 -1.14 -27.07 13.72
C ARG A 155 -0.34 -26.19 14.66
N VAL A 156 0.15 -25.09 14.13
CA VAL A 156 0.88 -24.05 14.87
C VAL A 156 0.25 -22.68 14.65
N ASP A 157 0.55 -21.75 15.55
CA ASP A 157 0.25 -20.34 15.37
C ASP A 157 1.38 -19.64 14.62
N VAL A 158 1.00 -18.71 13.73
CA VAL A 158 1.93 -17.79 13.07
C VAL A 158 1.39 -16.37 13.21
N LEU A 159 2.21 -15.47 13.74
CA LEU A 159 1.87 -14.04 13.86
C LEU A 159 2.19 -13.32 12.55
N HIS A 160 1.29 -12.46 12.11
CA HIS A 160 1.49 -11.55 10.99
C HIS A 160 1.28 -10.11 11.45
N LEU A 161 2.38 -9.37 11.46
CA LEU A 161 2.39 -7.92 11.65
C LEU A 161 2.60 -7.25 10.29
N SER A 162 1.94 -6.13 10.07
CA SER A 162 2.12 -5.31 8.87
C SER A 162 1.86 -3.87 9.20
N ASP A 163 2.50 -2.96 8.46
CA ASP A 163 2.24 -1.52 8.53
C ASP A 163 2.37 -1.06 10.00
N TRP A 164 3.57 -1.28 10.54
CA TRP A 164 3.92 -1.03 11.94
C TRP A 164 3.72 0.44 12.27
N HIS A 165 4.31 1.32 11.43
CA HIS A 165 4.07 2.76 11.44
C HIS A 165 3.98 3.32 12.85
N VAL A 166 4.97 2.96 13.68
CA VAL A 166 5.07 3.45 15.05
C VAL A 166 5.93 4.70 15.04
N ASP A 167 5.32 5.78 15.46
CA ASP A 167 5.87 7.11 15.49
C ASP A 167 6.58 7.38 16.83
N ASP A 168 7.91 7.40 16.80
CA ASP A 168 8.75 7.77 17.96
C ASP A 168 8.74 9.27 18.27
N GLN A 169 8.19 10.08 17.34
CA GLN A 169 7.94 11.52 17.52
C GLN A 169 6.49 11.82 17.91
N TYR A 170 5.66 10.80 18.14
CA TYR A 170 4.30 10.98 18.63
C TYR A 170 4.32 11.70 19.99
N VAL A 171 3.58 12.80 20.10
CA VAL A 171 3.49 13.61 21.32
C VAL A 171 2.08 13.54 21.90
N VAL A 172 1.94 12.90 23.06
CA VAL A 172 0.70 12.87 23.84
C VAL A 172 0.22 14.29 24.12
N GLY A 173 -1.07 14.53 23.91
CA GLY A 173 -1.70 15.84 24.09
C GLY A 173 -1.42 16.85 22.97
N SER A 174 -0.68 16.50 21.91
CA SER A 174 -0.57 17.35 20.73
C SER A 174 -1.85 17.33 19.89
N ASN A 175 -1.92 18.13 18.82
CA ASN A 175 -3.13 18.22 18.01
C ASN A 175 -3.30 16.98 17.11
N ALA A 176 -4.33 16.18 17.40
CA ALA A 176 -4.73 15.01 16.61
C ALA A 176 -5.65 15.36 15.43
N ALA A 177 -6.14 16.59 15.33
CA ALA A 177 -6.89 17.10 14.19
C ALA A 177 -6.15 18.28 13.58
N CYS A 178 -4.96 18.00 13.05
CA CYS A 178 -4.09 18.98 12.44
C CYS A 178 -4.33 19.10 10.93
N ASN A 179 -3.61 20.05 10.33
CA ASN A 179 -3.68 20.32 8.91
C ASN A 179 -2.57 19.61 8.10
N LYS A 180 -1.73 18.78 8.72
CA LYS A 180 -0.69 18.03 8.01
C LYS A 180 -1.16 16.62 7.66
N PRO A 181 -0.51 15.93 6.70
CA PRO A 181 -0.85 14.55 6.35
C PRO A 181 -0.74 13.60 7.55
N LEU A 182 0.24 13.82 8.42
CA LEU A 182 0.39 13.14 9.71
C LEU A 182 0.19 14.15 10.84
N CYS A 183 -0.56 13.77 11.87
CA CYS A 183 -0.82 14.58 13.05
C CYS A 183 -0.17 13.98 14.31
N CYS A 184 -0.59 14.43 15.50
CA CYS A 184 -0.08 13.95 16.79
C CYS A 184 1.42 14.16 17.02
N ARG A 185 2.03 15.12 16.32
CA ARG A 185 3.37 15.64 16.58
C ARG A 185 3.32 17.11 16.97
N LYS A 186 4.44 17.64 17.47
CA LYS A 186 4.64 19.08 17.69
C LYS A 186 5.35 19.71 16.50
N TYR A 187 4.59 20.33 15.61
CA TYR A 187 5.13 21.13 14.52
C TYR A 187 5.34 22.60 14.95
N ALA A 188 6.18 23.33 14.22
CA ALA A 188 6.46 24.75 14.51
C ALA A 188 5.22 25.64 14.45
N ASP A 189 4.22 25.27 13.64
CA ASP A 189 2.93 25.93 13.45
C ASP A 189 1.79 25.31 14.28
N SER A 190 2.11 24.37 15.17
CA SER A 190 1.10 23.76 16.04
C SER A 190 0.50 24.79 17.00
N PRO A 191 -0.83 24.78 17.21
CA PRO A 191 -1.45 25.70 18.15
C PRO A 191 -1.00 25.39 19.58
N LEU A 192 -0.91 26.44 20.42
CA LEU A 192 -0.56 26.28 21.84
C LEU A 192 -1.57 25.40 22.60
N VAL A 193 -2.84 25.46 22.20
CA VAL A 193 -3.92 24.63 22.72
C VAL A 193 -4.44 23.76 21.57
N PRO A 194 -4.37 22.42 21.68
CA PRO A 194 -4.87 21.53 20.64
C PRO A 194 -6.40 21.59 20.57
N GLY A 195 -6.96 21.65 19.36
CA GLY A 195 -8.41 21.52 19.18
C GLY A 195 -8.92 20.12 19.55
N ARG A 196 -8.10 19.09 19.30
CA ARG A 196 -8.33 17.72 19.76
C ARG A 196 -7.01 17.12 20.23
N ALA A 197 -6.91 16.83 21.52
CA ALA A 197 -5.69 16.30 22.13
C ALA A 197 -5.47 14.82 21.75
N ALA A 198 -4.25 14.50 21.35
CA ALA A 198 -3.81 13.14 21.04
C ALA A 198 -3.75 12.27 22.31
N SER A 199 -4.40 11.09 22.27
CA SER A 199 -4.35 10.12 23.37
C SER A 199 -2.96 9.50 23.54
N SER A 200 -2.63 8.96 24.71
CA SER A 200 -1.39 8.20 24.88
C SER A 200 -1.37 6.86 24.13
N TRP A 201 -2.52 6.40 23.64
CA TRP A 201 -2.69 5.11 22.97
C TRP A 201 -2.88 5.22 21.45
N GLY A 202 -2.91 6.43 20.89
CA GLY A 202 -3.03 6.68 19.45
C GLY A 202 -4.28 7.47 19.06
N ASP A 203 -4.40 7.76 17.77
CA ASP A 203 -5.56 8.46 17.21
C ASP A 203 -5.80 8.05 15.75
N TYR A 204 -7.05 8.10 15.29
CA TYR A 204 -7.44 7.77 13.92
C TYR A 204 -6.76 8.61 12.82
N ASN A 205 -6.22 9.80 13.11
CA ASN A 205 -5.49 10.62 12.13
C ASN A 205 -3.96 10.53 12.26
N CYS A 206 -3.47 9.59 13.06
CA CYS A 206 -2.07 9.55 13.46
C CYS A 206 -1.50 8.15 13.34
N ASP A 207 -0.19 8.09 13.25
CA ASP A 207 0.56 6.86 13.42
C ASP A 207 0.61 6.44 14.88
N ALA A 208 0.98 5.19 15.11
CA ALA A 208 0.90 4.58 16.43
C ALA A 208 1.98 5.13 17.37
N PRO A 209 1.69 5.52 18.61
CA PRO A 209 2.75 5.79 19.59
C PRO A 209 3.51 4.51 19.93
N VAL A 210 4.80 4.63 20.28
CA VAL A 210 5.65 3.50 20.73
C VAL A 210 4.98 2.66 21.82
N LYS A 211 4.25 3.33 22.72
CA LYS A 211 3.49 2.71 23.80
C LYS A 211 2.47 1.68 23.30
N LEU A 212 1.76 1.95 22.20
CA LEU A 212 0.77 1.04 21.63
C LEU A 212 1.43 -0.22 21.05
N GLY A 213 2.52 -0.05 20.30
CA GLY A 213 3.28 -1.18 19.74
C GLY A 213 3.88 -2.09 20.83
N GLN A 214 4.40 -1.51 21.91
CA GLN A 214 4.89 -2.28 23.06
C GLN A 214 3.79 -3.05 23.77
N ASP A 215 2.60 -2.48 23.89
CA ASP A 215 1.44 -3.12 24.52
C ASP A 215 0.90 -4.28 23.68
N LEU A 216 0.80 -4.11 22.36
CA LEU A 216 0.50 -5.18 21.42
C LEU A 216 1.43 -6.39 21.64
N LEU A 217 2.75 -6.16 21.70
CA LEU A 217 3.73 -7.24 21.88
C LEU A 217 3.62 -7.95 23.23
N LYS A 218 3.09 -7.28 24.26
CA LYS A 218 2.76 -7.91 25.56
C LYS A 218 1.46 -8.73 25.49
N PHE A 219 0.52 -8.31 24.65
CA PHE A 219 -0.76 -8.99 24.50
C PHE A 219 -0.65 -10.30 23.71
N VAL A 220 0.11 -10.33 22.60
CA VAL A 220 0.27 -11.53 21.75
C VAL A 220 0.49 -12.85 22.53
N PRO A 221 1.45 -12.95 23.47
CA PRO A 221 1.70 -14.21 24.20
C PRO A 221 0.55 -14.64 25.12
N THR A 222 -0.44 -13.79 25.36
CA THR A 222 -1.64 -14.13 26.16
C THR A 222 -2.70 -14.88 25.35
N ILE A 223 -2.67 -14.77 24.01
CA ILE A 223 -3.67 -15.37 23.11
C ILE A 223 -3.10 -16.42 22.15
N ALA A 224 -1.78 -16.40 21.90
CA ALA A 224 -1.13 -17.34 21.01
C ALA A 224 0.32 -17.58 21.43
N ASN A 225 0.88 -18.70 20.95
CA ASN A 225 2.32 -18.97 21.04
C ASN A 225 2.87 -19.17 19.62
N PRO A 226 3.17 -18.07 18.89
CA PRO A 226 3.60 -18.15 17.50
C PRO A 226 4.89 -18.96 17.35
N SER A 227 4.90 -19.96 16.46
CA SER A 227 6.13 -20.69 16.13
C SER A 227 7.14 -19.81 15.38
N PHE A 228 6.64 -18.88 14.59
CA PHE A 228 7.37 -17.77 14.00
C PHE A 228 6.40 -16.63 13.68
N SER A 229 6.97 -15.49 13.30
CA SER A 229 6.25 -14.29 12.88
C SER A 229 6.68 -13.86 11.48
N ILE A 230 5.79 -13.21 10.75
CA ILE A 230 6.10 -12.48 9.52
C ILE A 230 5.81 -10.99 9.73
N MET A 231 6.65 -10.12 9.16
CA MET A 231 6.48 -8.66 9.20
C MET A 231 6.55 -8.09 7.78
N THR A 232 5.42 -7.68 7.22
CA THR A 232 5.37 -7.28 5.80
C THR A 232 5.71 -5.81 5.55
N GLY A 233 6.60 -5.21 6.35
CA GLY A 233 7.17 -3.87 6.10
C GLY A 233 6.33 -2.70 6.58
N ASP A 234 6.70 -1.50 6.12
CA ASP A 234 6.16 -0.20 6.52
C ASP A 234 6.37 0.09 8.02
N ILE A 235 7.66 0.23 8.35
CA ILE A 235 8.13 0.56 9.70
C ILE A 235 8.09 2.07 10.00
N PRO A 236 8.69 2.94 9.15
CA PRO A 236 8.76 4.37 9.43
C PRO A 236 7.40 5.06 9.26
N PRO A 237 7.05 6.03 10.13
CA PRO A 237 5.80 6.78 10.07
C PRO A 237 5.61 7.61 8.79
N HIS A 238 4.40 8.14 8.62
CA HIS A 238 3.93 8.84 7.43
C HIS A 238 4.40 10.31 7.27
N ASN A 239 5.55 10.69 7.83
CA ASN A 239 6.13 12.05 7.71
C ASN A 239 7.03 12.22 6.48
N VAL A 240 6.59 11.68 5.35
CA VAL A 240 7.31 11.56 4.06
C VAL A 240 7.86 12.86 3.46
N TRP A 241 7.41 14.02 3.96
CA TRP A 241 7.89 15.33 3.53
C TRP A 241 9.11 15.82 4.30
N ALA A 242 9.43 15.19 5.44
CA ALA A 242 10.48 15.60 6.36
C ALA A 242 11.53 14.50 6.61
N GLU A 243 11.47 13.40 5.88
CA GLU A 243 12.37 12.25 6.03
C GLU A 243 13.76 12.49 5.42
N THR A 244 14.76 11.90 6.08
CA THR A 244 16.13 11.71 5.58
C THR A 244 16.52 10.27 5.83
N ARG A 245 17.60 9.79 5.20
CA ARG A 245 18.09 8.41 5.44
C ARG A 245 18.42 8.18 6.90
N GLU A 246 19.02 9.19 7.54
CA GLU A 246 19.43 9.14 8.94
C GLU A 246 18.22 9.04 9.88
N ILE A 247 17.13 9.75 9.57
CA ILE A 247 15.88 9.67 10.33
C ILE A 247 15.25 8.29 10.17
N VAL A 248 15.05 7.84 8.93
CA VAL A 248 14.41 6.54 8.64
C VAL A 248 15.18 5.38 9.27
N MET A 249 16.51 5.35 9.12
CA MET A 249 17.33 4.30 9.75
C MET A 249 17.27 4.31 11.28
N ALA A 250 17.08 5.48 11.90
CA ALA A 250 16.92 5.58 13.35
C ALA A 250 15.55 5.07 13.81
N GLU A 251 14.49 5.44 13.10
CA GLU A 251 13.11 4.99 13.33
C GLU A 251 13.01 3.47 13.16
N GLU A 252 13.55 2.92 12.07
CA GLU A 252 13.62 1.47 11.80
C GLU A 252 14.36 0.72 12.90
N LYS A 253 15.56 1.19 13.27
CA LYS A 253 16.35 0.58 14.35
C LYS A 253 15.61 0.58 15.68
N ALA A 254 14.93 1.67 16.03
CA ALA A 254 14.15 1.76 17.26
C ALA A 254 12.98 0.77 17.24
N ALA A 255 12.21 0.73 16.15
CA ALA A 255 11.08 -0.17 15.97
C ALA A 255 11.50 -1.65 15.99
N TYR A 256 12.55 -2.04 15.26
CA TYR A 256 13.06 -3.41 15.28
C TYR A 256 13.63 -3.82 16.63
N SER A 257 14.17 -2.87 17.41
CA SER A 257 14.59 -3.14 18.79
C SER A 257 13.39 -3.40 19.70
N VAL A 258 12.28 -2.66 19.54
CA VAL A 258 11.02 -2.92 20.25
C VAL A 258 10.45 -4.29 19.87
N MET A 259 10.40 -4.63 18.58
CA MET A 259 9.93 -5.94 18.12
C MET A 259 10.78 -7.08 18.65
N ALA A 260 12.10 -6.95 18.62
CA ALA A 260 13.02 -7.99 19.07
C ALA A 260 12.91 -8.28 20.58
N ALA A 261 12.36 -7.34 21.37
CA ALA A 261 12.08 -7.56 22.78
C ALA A 261 10.89 -8.51 23.01
N GLY A 262 9.95 -8.61 22.05
CA GLY A 262 8.76 -9.47 22.15
C GLY A 262 8.71 -10.63 21.15
N ILE A 263 9.56 -10.62 20.10
CA ILE A 263 9.52 -11.57 18.99
C ILE A 263 10.91 -12.14 18.73
N THR A 264 11.03 -13.46 18.89
CA THR A 264 12.30 -14.19 18.72
C THR A 264 12.56 -14.60 17.27
N ASN A 265 11.53 -15.04 16.54
CA ASN A 265 11.66 -15.54 15.17
C ASN A 265 10.77 -14.70 14.24
N MET A 266 11.37 -13.80 13.44
CA MET A 266 10.64 -12.95 12.50
C MET A 266 11.22 -13.04 11.09
N TYR A 267 10.35 -13.13 10.10
CA TYR A 267 10.71 -13.05 8.68
C TYR A 267 10.11 -11.78 8.07
N PRO A 268 10.91 -10.70 7.93
CA PRO A 268 10.42 -9.43 7.41
C PRO A 268 10.40 -9.37 5.86
N ALA A 269 9.66 -8.41 5.32
CA ALA A 269 9.70 -7.96 3.94
C ALA A 269 9.89 -6.44 3.88
N VAL A 270 10.41 -5.93 2.75
CA VAL A 270 10.63 -4.49 2.53
C VAL A 270 9.31 -3.84 2.16
N GLY A 271 8.87 -2.82 2.91
CA GLY A 271 7.73 -1.98 2.55
C GLY A 271 8.13 -0.75 1.75
N ASN A 272 7.19 0.14 1.49
CA ASN A 272 7.47 1.34 0.69
C ASN A 272 7.99 2.51 1.55
N HIS A 273 7.72 2.52 2.85
CA HIS A 273 8.21 3.58 3.76
C HIS A 273 9.64 3.37 4.27
N GLU A 274 10.24 2.20 4.09
CA GLU A 274 11.64 1.90 4.43
C GLU A 274 12.64 2.78 3.64
N ALA A 275 12.24 3.26 2.45
CA ALA A 275 13.09 4.14 1.64
C ALA A 275 13.03 5.60 2.10
N ALA A 276 14.14 6.32 1.99
CA ALA A 276 14.19 7.78 2.14
C ALA A 276 14.74 8.42 0.86
N PRO A 277 13.92 9.17 0.09
CA PRO A 277 12.50 9.45 0.32
C PRO A 277 11.60 8.21 0.13
N ALA A 278 10.47 8.17 0.85
CA ALA A 278 9.50 7.08 0.79
C ALA A 278 9.13 6.69 -0.64
N ASN A 279 8.88 5.40 -0.86
CA ASN A 279 8.50 4.75 -2.11
C ASN A 279 9.61 4.65 -3.17
N LEU A 280 10.68 5.44 -3.06
CA LEU A 280 11.68 5.58 -4.12
C LEU A 280 12.81 4.55 -3.97
N LEU A 281 12.55 3.34 -4.48
CA LEU A 281 13.53 2.24 -4.47
C LEU A 281 14.18 2.08 -5.86
N PRO A 282 15.45 2.51 -6.05
CA PRO A 282 16.12 2.38 -7.33
C PRO A 282 16.55 0.95 -7.62
N THR A 283 16.79 0.67 -8.90
CA THR A 283 17.46 -0.54 -9.39
C THR A 283 18.84 -0.19 -9.93
N PRO A 284 19.71 -1.19 -10.22
CA PRO A 284 21.00 -0.95 -10.86
C PRO A 284 20.90 -0.18 -12.19
N ASN A 285 19.76 -0.29 -12.89
CA ASN A 285 19.53 0.31 -14.20
C ASN A 285 18.89 1.71 -14.13
N THR A 286 18.21 2.06 -13.02
CA THR A 286 17.52 3.36 -12.90
C THR A 286 18.44 4.45 -12.36
N GLY A 287 19.58 4.09 -11.78
CA GLY A 287 20.43 5.03 -11.03
C GLY A 287 19.82 5.36 -9.67
N GLY A 288 20.60 5.99 -8.79
CA GLY A 288 20.28 6.12 -7.37
C GLY A 288 21.05 5.10 -6.53
N ASP A 289 20.96 5.24 -5.21
CA ASP A 289 21.67 4.39 -4.27
C ASP A 289 20.65 3.60 -3.45
N TYR A 290 20.52 2.30 -3.77
CA TYR A 290 19.73 1.33 -3.01
C TYR A 290 20.55 0.62 -1.93
N LYS A 291 21.88 0.71 -1.97
CA LYS A 291 22.77 -0.11 -1.14
C LYS A 291 22.73 0.29 0.33
N TRP A 292 22.56 1.59 0.62
CA TRP A 292 22.42 2.06 2.00
C TRP A 292 21.26 1.36 2.70
N LEU A 293 20.09 1.29 2.03
CA LEU A 293 18.87 0.72 2.59
C LEU A 293 19.06 -0.78 2.83
N TYR A 294 19.43 -1.52 1.80
CA TYR A 294 19.58 -2.97 1.91
C TYR A 294 20.69 -3.38 2.88
N SER A 295 21.75 -2.57 3.00
CA SER A 295 22.78 -2.80 4.02
C SER A 295 22.24 -2.57 5.42
N HIS A 296 21.49 -1.49 5.63
CA HIS A 296 20.87 -1.21 6.92
C HIS A 296 19.87 -2.30 7.32
N LEU A 297 18.94 -2.66 6.44
CA LEU A 297 17.97 -3.72 6.70
C LEU A 297 18.66 -5.06 6.95
N ALA A 298 19.72 -5.39 6.21
CA ALA A 298 20.49 -6.61 6.46
C ALA A 298 21.16 -6.60 7.85
N ASP A 299 21.70 -5.46 8.28
CA ASP A 299 22.30 -5.31 9.62
C ASP A 299 21.25 -5.46 10.74
N GLU A 300 20.09 -4.82 10.59
CA GLU A 300 19.02 -4.90 11.57
C GLU A 300 18.39 -6.31 11.60
N TRP A 301 18.12 -6.92 10.44
CA TRP A 301 17.46 -8.23 10.33
C TRP A 301 18.38 -9.42 10.61
N ALA A 302 19.70 -9.22 10.72
CA ALA A 302 20.64 -10.27 11.10
C ALA A 302 20.35 -10.88 12.49
N ARG A 303 19.54 -10.20 13.32
CA ARG A 303 19.05 -10.73 14.60
C ARG A 303 18.05 -11.88 14.44
N TRP A 304 17.38 -11.99 13.31
CA TRP A 304 16.34 -13.00 13.04
C TRP A 304 16.66 -13.93 11.88
N LEU A 305 17.40 -13.43 10.88
CA LEU A 305 17.65 -14.15 9.64
C LEU A 305 18.97 -14.92 9.66
N PRO A 306 19.04 -16.08 8.98
CA PRO A 306 20.30 -16.79 8.79
C PRO A 306 21.24 -16.01 7.87
N ALA A 307 22.55 -16.30 7.96
CA ALA A 307 23.59 -15.50 7.31
C ALA A 307 23.46 -15.42 5.77
N ASP A 308 22.99 -16.48 5.12
CA ASP A 308 22.71 -16.50 3.68
C ASP A 308 21.54 -15.59 3.31
N ALA A 309 20.46 -15.60 4.10
CA ALA A 309 19.34 -14.67 3.94
C ALA A 309 19.78 -13.22 4.15
N VAL A 310 20.56 -12.93 5.19
CA VAL A 310 21.14 -11.59 5.44
C VAL A 310 21.97 -11.11 4.25
N ASN A 311 22.81 -11.99 3.69
CA ASN A 311 23.60 -11.67 2.51
C ASN A 311 22.72 -11.43 1.27
N SER A 312 21.63 -12.18 1.12
CA SER A 312 20.65 -11.95 0.05
C SER A 312 19.95 -10.60 0.21
N VAL A 313 19.50 -10.25 1.41
CA VAL A 313 18.90 -8.93 1.72
C VAL A 313 19.87 -7.82 1.34
N ARG A 314 21.12 -7.89 1.80
CA ARG A 314 22.13 -6.85 1.54
C ARG A 314 22.34 -6.55 0.05
N ASN A 315 22.22 -7.57 -0.79
CA ASN A 315 22.50 -7.46 -2.22
C ASN A 315 21.26 -7.18 -3.06
N TYR A 316 20.09 -7.69 -2.65
CA TYR A 316 18.89 -7.74 -3.49
C TYR A 316 17.62 -7.18 -2.83
N GLY A 317 17.61 -6.94 -1.52
CA GLY A 317 16.40 -6.57 -0.78
C GLY A 317 15.34 -7.70 -0.72
N ALA A 318 15.73 -8.93 -1.07
CA ALA A 318 14.88 -10.12 -1.11
C ALA A 318 15.68 -11.33 -0.61
N TYR A 319 15.00 -12.36 -0.08
CA TYR A 319 15.66 -13.55 0.45
C TYR A 319 14.74 -14.76 0.53
N THR A 320 15.34 -15.92 0.79
CA THR A 320 14.62 -17.13 1.19
C THR A 320 15.08 -17.58 2.57
N ALA A 321 14.18 -18.15 3.35
CA ALA A 321 14.51 -18.81 4.62
C ALA A 321 13.67 -20.08 4.79
N SER A 322 14.14 -21.03 5.60
CA SER A 322 13.44 -22.30 5.85
C SER A 322 13.13 -22.44 7.34
N PRO A 323 11.95 -21.96 7.79
CA PRO A 323 11.56 -22.05 9.21
C PRO A 323 11.41 -23.50 9.70
N ALA A 324 11.13 -24.44 8.79
CA ALA A 324 10.97 -25.86 9.08
C ALA A 324 11.40 -26.71 7.88
N PRO A 325 11.78 -27.99 8.09
CA PRO A 325 12.09 -28.90 6.99
C PRO A 325 10.93 -29.03 6.00
N GLY A 326 11.22 -28.97 4.69
CA GLY A 326 10.21 -29.11 3.65
C GLY A 326 9.33 -27.86 3.47
N PHE A 327 9.69 -26.74 4.11
CA PHE A 327 9.00 -25.45 4.04
C PHE A 327 9.98 -24.30 3.80
N ARG A 328 9.58 -23.36 2.94
CA ARG A 328 10.38 -22.19 2.58
C ARG A 328 9.51 -20.94 2.58
N ILE A 329 10.01 -19.88 3.18
CA ILE A 329 9.52 -18.51 3.00
C ILE A 329 10.37 -17.86 1.91
N ILE A 330 9.72 -17.21 0.95
CA ILE A 330 10.35 -16.33 -0.04
C ILE A 330 9.85 -14.91 0.24
N SER A 331 10.74 -14.02 0.64
CA SER A 331 10.46 -12.61 0.85
C SER A 331 10.85 -11.83 -0.42
N LEU A 332 9.87 -11.18 -1.04
CA LEU A 332 10.02 -10.36 -2.23
C LEU A 332 9.99 -8.88 -1.88
N ASN A 333 10.72 -8.08 -2.65
CA ASN A 333 10.64 -6.63 -2.65
C ASN A 333 9.60 -6.15 -3.68
N THR A 334 8.32 -6.22 -3.31
CA THR A 334 7.22 -5.85 -4.20
C THR A 334 7.13 -4.35 -4.52
N ASN A 335 8.02 -3.52 -3.97
CA ASN A 335 8.21 -2.14 -4.43
C ASN A 335 8.62 -2.04 -5.91
N PHE A 336 9.14 -3.12 -6.49
CA PHE A 336 9.45 -3.18 -7.93
C PHE A 336 8.22 -3.32 -8.83
N CYS A 337 7.03 -3.41 -8.26
CA CYS A 337 5.79 -3.16 -8.97
C CYS A 337 5.03 -1.95 -8.48
N TYR A 338 5.45 -1.30 -7.39
CA TYR A 338 4.66 -0.24 -6.79
C TYR A 338 4.56 0.99 -7.69
N THR A 339 3.35 1.48 -7.94
CA THR A 339 3.07 2.61 -8.84
C THR A 339 3.67 3.92 -8.35
N MET A 340 4.01 4.03 -7.07
CA MET A 340 4.64 5.24 -6.51
C MET A 340 6.17 5.15 -6.49
N ASN A 341 6.76 4.02 -6.89
CA ASN A 341 8.20 3.93 -7.12
C ASN A 341 8.54 4.59 -8.46
N PHE A 342 8.86 5.89 -8.39
CA PHE A 342 9.03 6.69 -9.60
C PHE A 342 10.17 6.24 -10.51
N TYR A 343 11.18 5.54 -9.97
CA TYR A 343 12.29 5.00 -10.76
C TYR A 343 11.81 4.08 -11.90
N LEU A 344 10.67 3.42 -11.74
CA LEU A 344 10.12 2.47 -12.73
C LEU A 344 9.64 3.17 -14.01
N TYR A 345 9.23 4.44 -13.94
CA TYR A 345 8.72 5.17 -15.11
C TYR A 345 9.80 5.58 -16.11
N GLY A 346 11.06 5.61 -15.69
CA GLY A 346 12.20 5.85 -16.58
C GLY A 346 12.60 4.63 -17.40
N ALA A 347 12.05 3.45 -17.10
CA ALA A 347 12.42 2.17 -17.71
C ALA A 347 11.20 1.24 -17.87
N LEU A 348 10.07 1.75 -18.35
CA LEU A 348 8.80 0.99 -18.44
C LEU A 348 8.81 -0.28 -19.29
N LYS A 349 9.87 -0.52 -20.07
CA LYS A 349 10.08 -1.76 -20.84
C LYS A 349 10.88 -2.82 -20.08
N ASP A 350 11.45 -2.45 -18.94
CA ASP A 350 12.02 -3.39 -17.97
C ASP A 350 10.87 -3.94 -17.11
N TYR A 351 10.29 -5.05 -17.56
CA TYR A 351 9.15 -5.67 -16.89
C TYR A 351 9.56 -6.56 -15.70
N ASP A 352 10.86 -6.77 -15.50
CA ASP A 352 11.42 -7.48 -14.36
C ASP A 352 12.52 -6.63 -13.69
N PRO A 353 12.15 -5.50 -13.06
CA PRO A 353 13.12 -4.63 -12.42
C PRO A 353 13.93 -5.41 -11.39
N PHE A 354 15.24 -5.17 -11.37
CA PHE A 354 16.19 -5.90 -10.50
C PHE A 354 16.36 -7.40 -10.84
N GLY A 355 15.63 -7.94 -11.82
CA GLY A 355 15.64 -9.37 -12.14
C GLY A 355 14.95 -10.24 -11.08
N GLU A 356 14.06 -9.64 -10.28
CA GLU A 356 13.41 -10.28 -9.14
C GLU A 356 12.51 -11.46 -9.55
N LEU A 357 11.71 -11.33 -10.61
CA LEU A 357 10.83 -12.40 -11.09
C LEU A 357 11.66 -13.57 -11.62
N LYS A 358 12.76 -13.30 -12.33
CA LYS A 358 13.70 -14.36 -12.74
C LYS A 358 14.28 -15.09 -11.53
N TRP A 359 14.71 -14.36 -10.51
CA TRP A 359 15.21 -14.95 -9.26
C TRP A 359 14.10 -15.76 -8.56
N PHE A 360 12.89 -15.21 -8.45
CA PHE A 360 11.74 -15.85 -7.84
C PHE A 360 11.38 -17.20 -8.51
N ILE A 361 11.35 -17.24 -9.85
CA ILE A 361 11.16 -18.48 -10.62
C ILE A 361 12.24 -19.52 -10.26
N SER A 362 13.50 -19.10 -10.12
CA SER A 362 14.58 -20.03 -9.76
C SER A 362 14.40 -20.61 -8.35
N GLN A 363 13.94 -19.80 -7.39
CA GLN A 363 13.68 -20.23 -6.02
C GLN A 363 12.47 -21.18 -5.95
N LEU A 364 11.39 -20.88 -6.67
CA LEU A 364 10.23 -21.75 -6.74
C LEU A 364 10.51 -23.06 -7.46
N GLN A 365 11.32 -23.03 -8.52
CA GLN A 365 11.74 -24.26 -9.19
C GLN A 365 12.59 -25.14 -8.27
N ALA A 366 13.52 -24.54 -7.51
CA ALA A 366 14.31 -25.27 -6.54
C ALA A 366 13.43 -25.89 -5.43
N ALA A 367 12.42 -25.15 -4.96
CA ALA A 367 11.44 -25.66 -4.00
C ALA A 367 10.59 -26.80 -4.60
N GLU A 368 10.14 -26.68 -5.85
CA GLU A 368 9.42 -27.74 -6.57
C GLU A 368 10.26 -29.02 -6.65
N ASP A 369 11.53 -28.89 -7.04
CA ASP A 369 12.46 -30.00 -7.20
C ASP A 369 12.81 -30.68 -5.86
N ALA A 370 12.83 -29.90 -4.78
CA ALA A 370 13.02 -30.39 -3.41
C ALA A 370 11.71 -30.91 -2.76
N GLY A 371 10.56 -30.78 -3.43
CA GLY A 371 9.27 -31.13 -2.88
C GLY A 371 8.90 -30.29 -1.65
N GLU A 372 9.29 -29.01 -1.61
CA GLU A 372 8.98 -28.07 -0.54
C GLU A 372 7.62 -27.38 -0.77
N ARG A 373 7.01 -26.90 0.33
CA ARG A 373 5.92 -25.92 0.26
C ARG A 373 6.47 -24.53 0.50
N VAL A 374 5.87 -23.55 -0.17
CA VAL A 374 6.36 -22.18 -0.17
C VAL A 374 5.29 -21.23 0.34
N TRP A 375 5.69 -20.33 1.24
CA TRP A 375 5.00 -19.07 1.47
C TRP A 375 5.73 -17.94 0.78
N VAL A 376 4.96 -17.04 0.17
CA VAL A 376 5.49 -15.81 -0.41
C VAL A 376 5.07 -14.66 0.50
N ILE A 377 6.03 -13.84 0.93
CA ILE A 377 5.75 -12.62 1.67
C ILE A 377 6.25 -11.41 0.87
N GLY A 378 5.55 -10.30 0.97
CA GLY A 378 5.90 -9.01 0.37
C GLY A 378 5.07 -7.91 1.01
N HIS A 379 5.22 -6.66 0.58
CA HIS A 379 4.45 -5.56 1.14
C HIS A 379 3.24 -5.21 0.27
N VAL A 380 3.47 -4.59 -0.90
CA VAL A 380 2.43 -4.26 -1.89
C VAL A 380 1.92 -5.54 -2.54
N SER A 381 0.60 -5.80 -2.45
CA SER A 381 0.00 -6.98 -3.06
C SER A 381 -0.06 -6.84 -4.60
N PRO A 382 0.40 -7.84 -5.36
CA PRO A 382 0.27 -7.82 -6.83
C PRO A 382 -1.18 -7.82 -7.34
N SER A 383 -2.16 -8.14 -6.49
CA SER A 383 -3.59 -8.08 -6.80
C SER A 383 -4.17 -6.67 -6.82
N GLN A 384 -3.51 -5.70 -6.19
CA GLN A 384 -4.05 -4.36 -6.00
C GLN A 384 -3.66 -3.42 -7.15
N THR A 385 -4.44 -2.36 -7.36
CA THR A 385 -4.15 -1.33 -8.38
C THR A 385 -2.85 -0.56 -8.13
N ASP A 386 -2.24 -0.76 -6.95
CA ASP A 386 -0.94 -0.22 -6.52
C ASP A 386 0.23 -0.90 -7.23
N CYS A 387 -0.02 -2.01 -7.91
CA CYS A 387 0.99 -2.76 -8.65
C CYS A 387 0.87 -2.53 -10.16
N ILE A 388 1.98 -2.14 -10.79
CA ILE A 388 2.10 -1.91 -12.23
C ILE A 388 1.65 -3.17 -12.97
N GLN A 389 0.64 -2.98 -13.82
CA GLN A 389 -0.09 -4.06 -14.48
C GLN A 389 0.79 -5.03 -15.28
N ASN A 390 1.84 -4.54 -15.94
CA ASN A 390 2.76 -5.39 -16.69
C ASN A 390 3.54 -6.35 -15.78
N TRP A 391 4.04 -5.87 -14.64
CA TRP A 391 4.75 -6.68 -13.66
C TRP A 391 3.78 -7.65 -12.98
N SER A 392 2.62 -7.16 -12.54
CA SER A 392 1.57 -7.98 -11.93
C SER A 392 1.12 -9.12 -12.86
N ALA A 393 1.00 -8.87 -14.17
CA ALA A 393 0.67 -9.89 -15.15
C ALA A 393 1.76 -10.97 -15.30
N LEU A 394 3.06 -10.62 -15.19
CA LEU A 394 4.15 -11.59 -15.20
C LEU A 394 4.18 -12.39 -13.89
N TYR A 395 4.07 -11.71 -12.74
CA TYR A 395 3.96 -12.36 -11.43
C TYR A 395 2.82 -13.39 -11.40
N TYR A 396 1.66 -13.05 -11.97
CA TYR A 396 0.53 -13.95 -12.05
C TYR A 396 0.80 -15.21 -12.87
N GLN A 397 1.65 -15.14 -13.91
CA GLN A 397 2.08 -16.34 -14.63
C GLN A 397 2.92 -17.25 -13.74
N VAL A 398 3.78 -16.70 -12.87
CA VAL A 398 4.55 -17.46 -11.88
C VAL A 398 3.61 -18.17 -10.91
N VAL A 399 2.61 -17.45 -10.38
CA VAL A 399 1.57 -18.03 -9.52
C VAL A 399 0.83 -19.16 -10.23
N GLN A 400 0.38 -18.95 -11.47
CA GLN A 400 -0.31 -19.99 -12.24
C GLN A 400 0.57 -21.23 -12.48
N ARG A 401 1.88 -21.05 -12.63
CA ARG A 401 2.83 -22.14 -12.87
C ARG A 401 3.08 -22.99 -11.61
N TYR A 402 3.26 -22.37 -10.46
CA TYR A 402 3.74 -23.05 -9.25
C TYR A 402 2.65 -23.37 -8.22
N SER A 403 1.43 -22.88 -8.41
CA SER A 403 0.29 -23.16 -7.52
C SER A 403 -0.63 -24.26 -8.06
N PRO A 404 -1.26 -25.06 -7.19
CA PRO A 404 -1.20 -25.01 -5.71
C PRO A 404 -0.12 -25.92 -5.09
N HIS A 405 0.65 -26.69 -5.88
CA HIS A 405 1.52 -27.74 -5.35
C HIS A 405 2.81 -27.23 -4.69
N VAL A 406 3.33 -26.07 -5.09
CA VAL A 406 4.51 -25.45 -4.47
C VAL A 406 4.07 -24.32 -3.55
N ILE A 407 3.46 -23.28 -4.12
CA ILE A 407 3.01 -22.12 -3.34
C ILE A 407 1.76 -22.50 -2.55
N ALA A 408 1.86 -22.46 -1.22
CA ALA A 408 0.75 -22.73 -0.32
C ALA A 408 -0.11 -21.49 -0.10
N GLU A 409 0.53 -20.35 0.20
CA GLU A 409 -0.13 -19.10 0.60
C GLU A 409 0.75 -17.89 0.24
N GLN A 410 0.15 -16.70 0.16
CA GLN A 410 0.87 -15.43 0.00
C GLN A 410 0.41 -14.42 1.05
N PHE A 411 1.33 -13.61 1.58
CA PHE A 411 1.05 -12.65 2.65
C PHE A 411 1.60 -11.27 2.30
N PHE A 412 0.74 -10.26 2.41
CA PHE A 412 0.97 -8.87 2.04
C PHE A 412 0.37 -7.91 3.08
N GLY A 413 0.60 -6.62 2.89
CA GLY A 413 0.13 -5.51 3.73
C GLY A 413 -0.31 -4.30 2.91
N HIS A 414 0.20 -3.12 3.26
CA HIS A 414 0.14 -1.86 2.49
C HIS A 414 -1.21 -1.15 2.45
N SER A 415 -2.30 -1.89 2.27
CA SER A 415 -3.62 -1.27 2.21
C SER A 415 -4.09 -0.76 3.57
N HIS A 416 -3.53 -1.32 4.65
CA HIS A 416 -3.90 -1.17 6.06
C HIS A 416 -5.22 -1.87 6.45
N TYR A 417 -5.98 -2.33 5.45
CA TYR A 417 -7.29 -2.94 5.63
C TYR A 417 -7.17 -4.46 5.77
N ASP A 418 -8.17 -5.08 6.41
CA ASP A 418 -8.30 -6.53 6.42
C ASP A 418 -8.88 -7.02 5.08
N GLU A 419 -8.02 -7.56 4.20
CA GLU A 419 -8.40 -7.94 2.84
C GLU A 419 -7.81 -9.30 2.43
N PHE A 420 -8.33 -9.83 1.33
CA PHE A 420 -7.75 -10.98 0.65
C PHE A 420 -8.00 -10.90 -0.86
N ALA A 421 -7.23 -11.66 -1.64
CA ALA A 421 -7.44 -11.83 -3.07
C ALA A 421 -7.27 -13.29 -3.50
N ILE A 422 -8.03 -13.70 -4.51
CA ILE A 422 -8.03 -15.05 -5.05
C ILE A 422 -7.39 -15.05 -6.43
N SER A 423 -6.40 -15.92 -6.61
CA SER A 423 -5.81 -16.22 -7.92
C SER A 423 -6.46 -17.46 -8.52
N TYR A 424 -6.58 -17.47 -9.85
CA TYR A 424 -7.22 -18.51 -10.63
C TYR A 424 -6.28 -19.11 -11.68
N GLY A 425 -6.42 -20.41 -11.93
CA GLY A 425 -5.81 -21.10 -13.06
C GLY A 425 -6.43 -20.70 -14.40
N SER A 426 -6.20 -21.52 -15.41
CA SER A 426 -6.82 -21.33 -16.73
C SER A 426 -8.33 -21.56 -16.67
N GLY A 427 -9.12 -20.69 -17.30
CA GLY A 427 -10.57 -20.86 -17.44
C GLY A 427 -11.38 -19.80 -16.69
N ALA A 428 -12.64 -20.12 -16.39
CA ALA A 428 -13.54 -19.22 -15.68
C ALA A 428 -13.11 -19.02 -14.22
N LYS A 429 -13.34 -17.83 -13.67
CA LYS A 429 -13.13 -17.53 -12.24
C LYS A 429 -14.22 -18.20 -11.39
N ASN A 430 -14.01 -19.45 -11.02
CA ASN A 430 -14.90 -20.25 -10.18
C ASN A 430 -14.12 -21.00 -9.10
N ALA A 431 -14.82 -21.65 -8.17
CA ALA A 431 -14.20 -22.41 -7.08
C ALA A 431 -13.25 -23.51 -7.57
N GLN A 432 -13.56 -24.17 -8.69
CA GLN A 432 -12.75 -25.26 -9.25
C GLN A 432 -11.41 -24.76 -9.79
N ASN A 433 -11.39 -23.55 -10.35
CA ASN A 433 -10.20 -22.94 -10.92
C ASN A 433 -9.47 -22.02 -9.93
N ALA A 434 -9.96 -21.83 -8.70
CA ALA A 434 -9.25 -21.05 -7.69
C ALA A 434 -8.01 -21.83 -7.20
N ILE A 435 -6.83 -21.22 -7.29
CA ILE A 435 -5.54 -21.91 -7.07
C ILE A 435 -4.72 -21.36 -5.90
N LEU A 436 -4.95 -20.13 -5.46
CA LEU A 436 -4.16 -19.52 -4.39
C LEU A 436 -4.91 -18.37 -3.71
N THR A 437 -4.69 -18.22 -2.41
CA THR A 437 -5.17 -17.10 -1.59
C THR A 437 -3.99 -16.16 -1.29
N SER A 438 -4.20 -14.86 -1.50
CA SER A 438 -3.33 -13.81 -1.00
C SER A 438 -3.99 -13.16 0.20
N TRP A 439 -3.34 -13.21 1.36
CA TRP A 439 -3.76 -12.59 2.59
C TRP A 439 -3.16 -11.20 2.70
N ILE A 440 -3.99 -10.18 2.88
CA ILE A 440 -3.56 -8.79 3.02
C ILE A 440 -3.89 -8.41 4.47
N ALA A 441 -2.85 -8.34 5.30
CA ALA A 441 -3.02 -8.10 6.73
C ALA A 441 -3.40 -6.65 7.02
N PRO A 442 -4.14 -6.42 8.11
CA PRO A 442 -4.50 -5.09 8.50
C PRO A 442 -3.31 -4.44 9.21
N SER A 443 -3.30 -3.12 9.26
CA SER A 443 -2.19 -2.40 9.87
C SER A 443 -2.18 -2.48 11.40
N VAL A 444 -0.99 -2.46 11.99
CA VAL A 444 -0.83 -2.14 13.41
C VAL A 444 -1.17 -0.67 13.66
N THR A 445 -0.75 0.24 12.77
CA THR A 445 -1.10 1.67 12.89
C THR A 445 -2.61 1.89 12.78
N PRO A 446 -3.20 2.81 13.57
CA PRO A 446 -4.55 3.29 13.35
C PRO A 446 -4.66 4.25 12.16
N TYR A 447 -3.53 4.67 11.58
CA TYR A 447 -3.50 5.54 10.42
C TYR A 447 -4.12 4.85 9.20
N THR A 448 -5.17 5.36 8.57
CA THR A 448 -6.08 6.39 9.09
C THR A 448 -7.47 5.82 9.23
N ASP A 449 -8.22 6.32 10.20
CA ASP A 449 -9.61 5.96 10.45
C ASP A 449 -9.80 4.45 10.74
N LEU A 450 -8.78 3.81 11.31
CA LEU A 450 -8.80 2.40 11.67
C LEU A 450 -8.49 2.20 13.16
N ASN A 451 -9.05 1.14 13.74
CA ASN A 451 -8.54 0.62 15.01
C ASN A 451 -7.14 0.02 14.74
N PRO A 452 -6.20 0.02 15.69
CA PRO A 452 -4.99 -0.78 15.56
C PRO A 452 -5.34 -2.28 15.57
N GLY A 453 -4.64 -3.09 14.78
CA GLY A 453 -4.92 -4.51 14.68
C GLY A 453 -3.76 -5.36 14.18
N PHE A 454 -3.87 -6.66 14.35
CA PHE A 454 -2.90 -7.64 13.84
C PHE A 454 -3.57 -8.99 13.60
N ARG A 455 -2.84 -9.93 13.00
CA ARG A 455 -3.37 -11.25 12.65
C ARG A 455 -2.56 -12.41 13.20
N VAL A 456 -3.25 -13.45 13.64
CA VAL A 456 -2.67 -14.77 13.94
C VAL A 456 -3.32 -15.83 13.06
N TYR A 457 -2.50 -16.62 12.38
CA TYR A 457 -2.95 -17.75 11.56
C TYR A 457 -2.78 -19.07 12.30
N LYS A 458 -3.77 -19.96 12.18
CA LYS A 458 -3.62 -21.39 12.50
C LYS A 458 -3.19 -22.11 11.23
N VAL A 459 -2.04 -22.77 11.25
CA VAL A 459 -1.40 -23.36 10.06
C VAL A 459 -1.06 -24.82 10.29
N ASP A 460 -1.37 -25.70 9.35
CA ASP A 460 -0.93 -27.10 9.41
C ASP A 460 0.52 -27.25 8.93
N ILE A 461 1.35 -27.98 9.67
CA ILE A 461 2.79 -28.10 9.39
C ILE A 461 3.15 -29.17 8.34
N GLY A 462 2.17 -29.86 7.77
CA GLY A 462 2.35 -30.80 6.67
C GLY A 462 2.12 -30.13 5.31
N ASN A 463 0.96 -29.48 5.15
CA ASN A 463 0.60 -28.80 3.91
C ASN A 463 0.92 -27.30 3.91
N TRP A 464 1.21 -26.70 5.07
CA TRP A 464 1.48 -25.27 5.23
C TRP A 464 0.36 -24.35 4.74
N ASN A 465 -0.88 -24.85 4.70
CA ASN A 465 -2.05 -24.05 4.39
C ASN A 465 -2.65 -23.42 5.65
N VAL A 466 -3.34 -22.30 5.47
CA VAL A 466 -4.05 -21.62 6.56
C VAL A 466 -5.36 -22.34 6.86
N TYR A 467 -5.56 -22.72 8.12
CA TYR A 467 -6.75 -23.37 8.64
C TYR A 467 -7.68 -22.41 9.38
N ASP A 468 -7.12 -21.35 9.95
CA ASP A 468 -7.90 -20.24 10.45
C ASP A 468 -7.08 -18.95 10.43
N SER A 469 -7.78 -17.83 10.38
CA SER A 469 -7.24 -16.48 10.32
C SER A 469 -7.98 -15.64 11.35
N ASN A 470 -7.28 -15.33 12.45
CA ASN A 470 -7.83 -14.62 13.61
C ASN A 470 -7.30 -13.19 13.63
N THR A 471 -8.18 -12.21 13.46
CA THR A 471 -7.83 -10.79 13.54
C THR A 471 -8.13 -10.28 14.94
N TYR A 472 -7.17 -9.60 15.55
CA TYR A 472 -7.30 -8.96 16.86
C TYR A 472 -7.19 -7.45 16.71
N VAL A 473 -8.02 -6.71 17.44
CA VAL A 473 -8.06 -5.24 17.41
C VAL A 473 -8.16 -4.67 18.82
N ALA A 474 -7.83 -3.39 18.96
CA ALA A 474 -8.16 -2.61 20.14
C ALA A 474 -9.07 -1.43 19.73
N ASP A 475 -10.17 -1.24 20.45
CA ASP A 475 -11.16 -0.21 20.13
C ASP A 475 -10.63 1.20 20.45
N LEU A 476 -10.03 1.86 19.47
CA LEU A 476 -9.39 3.17 19.68
C LEU A 476 -10.40 4.26 20.08
N SER A 477 -11.69 4.05 19.85
CA SER A 477 -12.76 4.91 20.36
C SER A 477 -12.78 4.98 21.90
N LYS A 478 -12.22 3.98 22.59
CA LYS A 478 -12.08 3.92 24.06
C LYS A 478 -10.78 4.55 24.57
N ALA A 479 -9.91 5.09 23.71
CA ALA A 479 -8.59 5.58 24.09
C ALA A 479 -8.61 6.66 25.19
N ALA A 480 -9.58 7.59 25.14
CA ALA A 480 -9.78 8.60 26.17
C ALA A 480 -10.14 7.99 27.55
N THR A 481 -10.90 6.88 27.55
CA THR A 481 -11.23 6.14 28.77
C THR A 481 -10.01 5.42 29.33
N TRP A 482 -9.18 4.83 28.48
CA TRP A 482 -7.94 4.20 28.92
C TRP A 482 -6.99 5.20 29.56
N ASP A 483 -6.85 6.39 28.96
CA ASP A 483 -6.03 7.46 29.54
C ASP A 483 -6.55 7.95 30.90
N SER A 484 -7.87 8.18 31.03
CA SER A 484 -8.45 8.73 32.27
C SER A 484 -8.47 7.74 33.43
N THR A 485 -8.50 6.44 33.14
CA THR A 485 -8.52 5.36 34.14
C THR A 485 -7.14 4.74 34.40
N GLY A 486 -6.15 5.04 33.57
CA GLY A 486 -4.85 4.37 33.59
C GLY A 486 -4.87 2.94 33.05
N ALA A 487 -5.94 2.54 32.35
CA ALA A 487 -6.05 1.23 31.73
C ALA A 487 -5.20 1.11 30.45
N THR A 488 -5.01 -0.13 30.00
CA THR A 488 -4.38 -0.47 28.71
C THR A 488 -5.44 -0.71 27.64
N PRO A 489 -5.06 -0.72 26.35
CA PRO A 489 -5.94 -1.11 25.26
C PRO A 489 -6.56 -2.48 25.52
N ASP A 490 -7.88 -2.55 25.31
CA ASP A 490 -8.65 -3.78 25.41
C ASP A 490 -8.54 -4.56 24.09
N TRP A 491 -7.39 -5.20 23.92
CA TRP A 491 -7.17 -6.09 22.78
C TRP A 491 -8.08 -7.30 22.87
N HIS A 492 -8.85 -7.54 21.81
CA HIS A 492 -9.77 -8.66 21.75
C HIS A 492 -9.81 -9.26 20.34
N LEU A 493 -10.30 -10.50 20.25
CA LEU A 493 -10.56 -11.14 18.97
C LEU A 493 -11.70 -10.39 18.29
N GLU A 494 -11.44 -9.80 17.12
CA GLU A 494 -12.48 -9.22 16.29
C GLU A 494 -13.29 -10.32 15.63
N TYR A 495 -12.60 -11.26 14.97
CA TYR A 495 -13.22 -12.43 14.36
C TYR A 495 -12.22 -13.55 14.05
N SER A 496 -12.74 -14.79 14.00
CA SER A 496 -12.17 -15.92 13.27
C SER A 496 -12.79 -15.96 11.88
N ALA A 497 -11.98 -15.99 10.82
CA ALA A 497 -12.48 -16.09 9.44
C ALA A 497 -13.29 -17.37 9.23
N ARG A 498 -12.83 -18.49 9.80
CA ARG A 498 -13.55 -19.76 9.75
C ARG A 498 -14.93 -19.67 10.38
N GLU A 499 -15.03 -19.10 11.57
CA GLU A 499 -16.31 -18.97 12.27
C GLU A 499 -17.23 -17.98 11.55
N ALA A 500 -16.70 -16.80 11.21
CA ALA A 500 -17.48 -15.71 10.65
C ALA A 500 -18.12 -16.06 9.31
N TYR A 501 -17.36 -16.70 8.41
CA TYR A 501 -17.84 -17.03 7.07
C TYR A 501 -18.28 -18.49 6.93
N GLY A 502 -17.86 -19.39 7.82
CA GLY A 502 -18.34 -20.78 7.88
C GLY A 502 -19.84 -20.88 8.16
N ALA A 503 -20.43 -19.87 8.81
CA ALA A 503 -21.87 -19.73 8.97
C ALA A 503 -22.62 -19.58 7.64
N HIS A 504 -21.96 -19.12 6.58
CA HIS A 504 -22.53 -18.94 5.25
C HIS A 504 -22.02 -19.98 4.25
N VAL A 505 -20.78 -20.45 4.41
CA VAL A 505 -20.15 -21.46 3.57
C VAL A 505 -19.54 -22.55 4.48
N PRO A 506 -20.32 -23.60 4.82
CA PRO A 506 -19.87 -24.62 5.75
C PRO A 506 -18.53 -25.24 5.37
N ILE A 507 -17.67 -25.45 6.37
CA ILE A 507 -16.33 -26.02 6.19
C ILE A 507 -16.01 -26.95 7.35
N ALA A 508 -15.51 -28.15 7.05
CA ALA A 508 -15.11 -29.11 8.07
C ALA A 508 -13.85 -28.64 8.81
N ALA A 509 -13.73 -29.03 10.08
CA ALA A 509 -12.64 -28.59 10.97
C ALA A 509 -11.23 -29.01 10.50
N ASP A 510 -11.14 -30.03 9.65
CA ASP A 510 -9.93 -30.62 9.08
C ASP A 510 -9.61 -30.13 7.66
N GLN A 511 -10.40 -29.22 7.10
CA GLN A 511 -10.15 -28.59 5.80
C GLN A 511 -9.49 -27.22 5.95
N PRO A 512 -8.53 -26.81 5.11
CA PRO A 512 -7.97 -25.47 5.14
C PRO A 512 -8.96 -24.42 4.59
N LEU A 513 -8.71 -23.13 4.86
CA LEU A 513 -9.39 -22.00 4.23
C LEU A 513 -8.95 -21.86 2.77
N SER A 514 -9.32 -22.85 1.96
CA SER A 514 -8.82 -23.01 0.58
C SER A 514 -9.28 -21.87 -0.35
N PRO A 515 -8.57 -21.64 -1.47
CA PRO A 515 -8.98 -20.66 -2.48
C PRO A 515 -10.40 -20.90 -3.00
N ALA A 516 -10.79 -22.17 -3.16
CA ALA A 516 -12.13 -22.57 -3.57
C ALA A 516 -13.20 -22.19 -2.52
N TRP A 517 -12.87 -22.35 -1.23
CA TRP A 517 -13.75 -21.93 -0.14
C TRP A 517 -13.91 -20.41 -0.12
N TRP A 518 -12.81 -19.65 -0.22
CA TRP A 518 -12.88 -18.19 -0.32
C TRP A 518 -13.68 -17.72 -1.54
N HIS A 519 -13.56 -18.39 -2.69
CA HIS A 519 -14.42 -18.09 -3.84
C HIS A 519 -15.90 -18.29 -3.49
N ASN A 520 -16.26 -19.38 -2.82
CA ASN A 520 -17.64 -19.59 -2.38
C ASN A 520 -18.10 -18.56 -1.34
N VAL A 521 -17.22 -18.07 -0.46
CA VAL A 521 -17.51 -16.95 0.45
C VAL A 521 -17.88 -15.70 -0.35
N THR A 522 -17.12 -15.39 -1.42
CA THR A 522 -17.48 -14.27 -2.30
C THR A 522 -18.81 -14.49 -3.04
N ASN A 523 -19.18 -15.72 -3.39
CA ASN A 523 -20.51 -16.03 -3.95
C ASN A 523 -21.62 -15.78 -2.91
N ALA A 524 -21.37 -16.12 -1.64
CA ALA A 524 -22.31 -15.83 -0.56
C ALA A 524 -22.53 -14.31 -0.42
N PHE A 525 -21.48 -13.50 -0.54
CA PHE A 525 -21.59 -12.04 -0.49
C PHE A 525 -22.46 -11.45 -1.61
N GLU A 526 -22.48 -12.05 -2.80
CA GLU A 526 -23.33 -11.58 -3.92
C GLU A 526 -24.82 -11.77 -3.65
N SER A 527 -25.17 -12.76 -2.82
CA SER A 527 -26.57 -13.13 -2.53
C SER A 527 -27.04 -12.75 -1.14
N ASN A 528 -26.13 -12.35 -0.24
CA ASN A 528 -26.41 -12.05 1.15
C ASN A 528 -25.68 -10.76 1.58
N ASP A 529 -26.41 -9.65 1.57
CA ASP A 529 -25.87 -8.34 1.98
C ASP A 529 -25.36 -8.36 3.42
N ALA A 530 -26.03 -9.02 4.36
CA ALA A 530 -25.57 -9.08 5.75
C ALA A 530 -24.19 -9.76 5.88
N ALA A 531 -23.93 -10.80 5.07
CA ALA A 531 -22.63 -11.45 5.02
C ALA A 531 -21.55 -10.51 4.45
N PHE A 532 -21.87 -9.76 3.39
CA PHE A 532 -20.96 -8.76 2.83
C PHE A 532 -20.70 -7.59 3.80
N GLN A 533 -21.74 -7.05 4.46
CA GLN A 533 -21.59 -5.98 5.44
C GLN A 533 -20.72 -6.43 6.61
N LYS A 534 -20.81 -7.69 7.04
CA LYS A 534 -19.92 -8.26 8.06
C LYS A 534 -18.45 -8.23 7.60
N TYR A 535 -18.16 -8.61 6.36
CA TYR A 535 -16.83 -8.41 5.78
C TYR A 535 -16.44 -6.93 5.75
N TRP A 536 -17.34 -6.04 5.32
CA TRP A 536 -17.04 -4.60 5.25
C TRP A 536 -16.69 -4.00 6.62
N THR A 537 -17.36 -4.43 7.68
CA THR A 537 -17.03 -4.06 9.06
C THR A 537 -15.62 -4.52 9.45
N TYR A 538 -15.29 -5.79 9.21
CA TYR A 538 -13.97 -6.35 9.54
C TYR A 538 -12.84 -5.78 8.69
N ARG A 539 -13.11 -5.48 7.41
CA ARG A 539 -12.16 -4.77 6.53
C ARG A 539 -11.66 -3.49 7.18
N GLY A 540 -12.55 -2.77 7.87
CA GLY A 540 -12.26 -1.54 8.62
C GLY A 540 -11.84 -1.73 10.07
N LYS A 541 -11.48 -2.95 10.48
CA LYS A 541 -11.13 -3.30 11.87
C LYS A 541 -12.19 -2.86 12.89
N SER A 542 -13.47 -2.89 12.49
CA SER A 542 -14.60 -2.45 13.32
C SER A 542 -14.50 -1.01 13.83
N ALA A 543 -13.69 -0.16 13.19
CA ALA A 543 -13.51 1.23 13.59
C ALA A 543 -14.77 2.09 13.37
N ASN A 544 -15.68 1.62 12.51
CA ASN A 544 -16.89 2.33 12.09
C ASN A 544 -16.63 3.74 11.54
N ARG A 545 -15.50 3.90 10.83
CA ARG A 545 -15.13 5.14 10.14
C ARG A 545 -15.12 5.03 8.62
N MET A 546 -15.10 3.80 8.09
CA MET A 546 -15.22 3.57 6.65
C MET A 546 -16.58 4.04 6.14
N ALA A 547 -16.60 4.63 4.94
CA ALA A 547 -17.84 5.00 4.28
C ALA A 547 -18.75 3.77 4.08
N ALA A 548 -20.06 3.98 4.14
CA ALA A 548 -21.02 2.90 3.93
C ALA A 548 -20.88 2.32 2.50
N CYS A 549 -20.85 0.99 2.38
CA CYS A 549 -20.77 0.25 1.13
C CYS A 549 -22.06 -0.55 0.95
N THR A 550 -23.13 0.13 0.56
CA THR A 550 -24.48 -0.47 0.52
C THR A 550 -24.83 -1.02 -0.87
N THR A 551 -25.82 -1.92 -0.92
CA THR A 551 -26.34 -2.55 -2.15
C THR A 551 -26.87 -1.58 -3.19
N ASN A 552 -27.22 -0.35 -2.80
CA ASN A 552 -27.65 0.71 -3.72
C ASN A 552 -26.48 1.38 -4.46
N THR A 553 -25.24 0.95 -4.21
CA THR A 553 -24.02 1.49 -4.83
C THR A 553 -23.28 0.41 -5.61
N SER A 554 -22.29 0.81 -6.41
CA SER A 554 -21.40 -0.15 -7.09
C SER A 554 -20.40 -0.83 -6.13
N CYS A 555 -20.26 -0.31 -4.91
CA CYS A 555 -19.19 -0.68 -3.98
C CYS A 555 -19.16 -2.18 -3.64
N PRO A 556 -20.26 -2.86 -3.26
CA PRO A 556 -20.21 -4.29 -2.97
C PRO A 556 -19.75 -5.12 -4.17
N LYS A 557 -20.27 -4.80 -5.36
CA LYS A 557 -19.93 -5.51 -6.60
C LYS A 557 -18.45 -5.34 -6.97
N GLU A 558 -17.91 -4.14 -6.85
CA GLU A 558 -16.50 -3.88 -7.09
C GLU A 558 -15.60 -4.57 -6.07
N MET A 559 -15.94 -4.48 -4.78
CA MET A 559 -15.16 -5.12 -3.71
C MET A 559 -15.12 -6.64 -3.86
N ILE A 560 -16.27 -7.26 -4.19
CA ILE A 560 -16.34 -8.71 -4.49
C ILE A 560 -15.51 -9.06 -5.72
N CYS A 561 -15.49 -8.21 -6.75
CA CYS A 561 -14.64 -8.40 -7.92
C CYS A 561 -13.15 -8.32 -7.57
N ASP A 562 -12.75 -7.34 -6.75
CA ASP A 562 -11.37 -7.13 -6.31
C ASP A 562 -10.86 -8.31 -5.48
N MET A 563 -11.70 -8.89 -4.61
CA MET A 563 -11.39 -10.16 -3.91
C MET A 563 -11.11 -11.31 -4.88
N ARG A 564 -11.67 -11.26 -6.10
CA ARG A 564 -11.47 -12.26 -7.18
C ARG A 564 -10.44 -11.80 -8.22
N ALA A 565 -9.64 -10.78 -7.91
CA ALA A 565 -8.59 -10.27 -8.77
C ALA A 565 -7.21 -10.68 -8.23
N GLY A 566 -6.65 -11.79 -8.72
CA GLY A 566 -5.29 -12.21 -8.32
C GLY A 566 -4.15 -11.38 -8.96
N LYS A 567 -4.48 -10.41 -9.80
CA LYS A 567 -3.56 -9.47 -10.46
C LYS A 567 -4.24 -8.12 -10.70
N SER A 568 -3.47 -7.04 -10.80
CA SER A 568 -3.97 -5.67 -10.84
C SER A 568 -4.75 -5.29 -12.10
N THR A 569 -4.66 -6.09 -13.17
CA THR A 569 -5.50 -5.91 -14.38
C THR A 569 -6.92 -6.42 -14.22
N ASP A 570 -7.15 -7.27 -13.22
CA ASP A 570 -8.42 -7.92 -12.98
C ASP A 570 -9.26 -7.20 -11.93
N THR A 571 -8.67 -6.20 -11.26
CA THR A 571 -9.34 -5.36 -10.28
C THR A 571 -10.43 -4.53 -10.96
N CYS A 572 -11.61 -4.48 -10.35
CA CYS A 572 -12.73 -3.71 -10.87
C CYS A 572 -12.68 -2.25 -10.39
N SER A 573 -12.18 -2.01 -9.18
CA SER A 573 -11.97 -0.65 -8.72
C SER A 573 -10.92 0.06 -9.58
N GLN A 574 -11.25 1.28 -9.99
CA GLN A 574 -10.34 2.11 -10.77
C GLN A 574 -9.28 2.75 -9.87
N PRO A 575 -8.07 3.01 -10.38
CA PRO A 575 -7.10 3.84 -9.67
C PRO A 575 -7.73 5.21 -9.39
N ALA A 576 -8.03 5.50 -8.12
CA ALA A 576 -8.59 6.78 -7.71
C ALA A 576 -7.47 7.67 -7.17
N PHE A 577 -7.11 8.70 -7.93
CA PHE A 577 -6.21 9.76 -7.49
C PHE A 577 -6.98 11.06 -7.41
N GLY A 578 -7.32 11.49 -6.19
CA GLY A 578 -8.08 12.69 -5.94
C GLY A 578 -7.19 13.81 -5.41
N LEU A 579 -7.10 14.92 -6.14
CA LEU A 579 -6.72 16.21 -5.55
C LEU A 579 -7.98 16.87 -5.03
N GLN A 580 -8.03 17.17 -3.74
CA GLN A 580 -9.04 18.06 -3.18
C GLN A 580 -8.37 19.33 -2.67
N LYS A 581 -8.96 20.48 -3.01
CA LYS A 581 -8.63 21.77 -2.43
C LYS A 581 -9.04 21.75 -0.95
N ARG A 582 -8.17 22.23 -0.06
CA ARG A 582 -8.50 22.41 1.35
C ARG A 582 -9.47 23.60 1.48
N GLU A 583 -10.64 23.39 2.08
CA GLU A 583 -11.52 24.50 2.50
C GLU A 583 -11.19 24.88 3.94
N ASP A 584 -10.93 26.16 4.13
CA ASP A 584 -10.60 26.82 5.39
C ASP A 584 -11.88 26.92 6.25
N GLY A 585 -11.88 26.29 7.43
CA GLY A 585 -12.73 26.65 8.57
C GLY A 585 -14.24 26.40 8.43
N THR A 586 -14.71 25.26 8.93
CA THR A 586 -16.00 25.19 9.61
C THR A 586 -15.85 24.41 10.90
N GLU A 587 -16.23 25.05 12.00
CA GLU A 587 -16.38 24.45 13.32
C GLU A 587 -17.26 23.19 13.24
N TYR A 588 -16.86 22.17 14.01
CA TYR A 588 -17.67 20.98 14.24
C TYR A 588 -18.89 21.38 15.06
N GLU A 589 -20.08 21.39 14.46
CA GLU A 589 -21.34 21.28 15.20
C GLU A 589 -22.14 20.06 14.72
N ASP A 590 -22.62 19.30 15.71
CA ASP A 590 -23.55 18.18 15.59
C ASP A 590 -24.90 18.63 15.01
N GLY A 591 -25.55 17.80 14.18
CA GLY A 591 -26.98 17.94 13.92
C GLY A 591 -27.48 17.45 12.56
N PHE A 592 -28.48 16.57 12.59
CA PHE A 592 -29.39 16.23 11.49
C PHE A 592 -30.17 17.46 11.00
N VAL A 593 -30.52 17.52 9.70
CA VAL A 593 -31.85 17.83 9.08
C VAL A 593 -31.70 18.22 7.59
N ALA A 594 -32.76 17.91 6.82
CA ALA A 594 -32.92 17.94 5.36
C ALA A 594 -33.32 19.30 4.73
N GLN A 595 -33.44 19.29 3.38
CA GLN A 595 -34.11 20.24 2.46
C GLN A 595 -33.32 21.49 2.03
N ASP A 596 -33.52 22.13 0.86
CA ASP A 596 -34.04 21.80 -0.49
C ASP A 596 -33.72 23.02 -1.40
N VAL A 597 -33.73 22.80 -2.73
CA VAL A 597 -33.70 23.71 -3.92
C VAL A 597 -33.19 25.18 -3.85
N SER A 598 -32.26 25.52 -4.77
CA SER A 598 -32.49 26.43 -5.92
C SER A 598 -31.24 27.25 -6.37
N GLY A 599 -30.94 27.21 -7.66
CA GLY A 599 -30.42 28.35 -8.45
C GLY A 599 -29.00 28.87 -8.23
N LEU A 600 -28.13 28.64 -9.24
CA LEU A 600 -26.97 29.49 -9.61
C LEU A 600 -25.83 29.69 -8.58
N ARG A 601 -25.14 28.59 -8.24
CA ARG A 601 -23.72 28.60 -7.80
C ARG A 601 -23.02 27.31 -8.27
N SER A 602 -22.70 27.22 -9.56
CA SER A 602 -22.16 25.98 -10.17
C SER A 602 -20.67 26.01 -10.52
N VAL A 603 -19.83 26.75 -9.77
CA VAL A 603 -18.36 26.72 -9.98
C VAL A 603 -17.57 26.48 -8.69
N PHE A 604 -18.18 26.62 -7.52
CA PHE A 604 -17.55 26.28 -6.24
C PHE A 604 -18.60 25.67 -5.29
N GLY A 605 -18.73 24.35 -5.33
CA GLY A 605 -19.53 23.56 -4.39
C GLY A 605 -18.60 22.62 -3.63
N SER A 606 -18.44 22.91 -2.34
CA SER A 606 -17.77 22.14 -1.29
C SER A 606 -17.83 20.62 -1.51
N ALA A 607 -16.70 20.02 -1.88
CA ALA A 607 -16.55 18.58 -2.02
C ALA A 607 -15.73 18.01 -0.86
N LYS A 608 -16.47 17.36 0.04
CA LYS A 608 -16.02 16.62 1.21
C LYS A 608 -14.91 15.60 0.86
N LYS A 609 -13.96 15.48 1.82
CA LYS A 609 -12.81 14.56 1.97
C LYS A 609 -12.73 13.35 1.01
N PRO A 610 -11.56 13.01 0.45
CA PRO A 610 -11.46 12.00 -0.59
C PRO A 610 -11.33 10.60 0.01
N TRP A 611 -12.45 9.91 0.07
CA TRP A 611 -12.53 8.45 0.00
C TRP A 611 -13.77 8.07 -0.83
N ASN A 612 -13.55 7.37 -1.94
CA ASN A 612 -14.56 6.65 -2.73
C ASN A 612 -15.90 7.33 -3.09
N ARG A 613 -15.92 8.64 -3.40
CA ARG A 613 -17.18 9.28 -3.87
C ARG A 613 -17.55 9.06 -5.35
N LYS A 614 -16.68 8.51 -6.20
CA LYS A 614 -17.05 8.19 -7.60
C LYS A 614 -17.79 6.84 -7.76
N LEU A 615 -18.01 6.09 -6.67
CA LEU A 615 -18.71 4.80 -6.68
C LEU A 615 -20.21 4.86 -6.31
N CYS A 616 -20.71 6.06 -6.00
CA CYS A 616 -22.12 6.30 -5.67
C CYS A 616 -22.77 7.10 -6.79
N GLY A 617 -23.06 6.45 -7.92
CA GLY A 617 -23.86 7.03 -8.99
C GLY A 617 -25.23 7.44 -8.46
N LEU A 618 -25.50 8.74 -8.41
CA LEU A 618 -26.86 9.25 -8.23
C LEU A 618 -27.54 9.27 -9.61
N PRO A 619 -28.75 8.71 -9.76
CA PRO A 619 -29.53 8.89 -10.97
C PRO A 619 -30.07 10.32 -11.03
N SER A 620 -30.07 10.88 -12.23
CA SER A 620 -30.76 12.13 -12.59
C SER A 620 -32.28 11.99 -12.37
N ILE A 621 -32.85 12.88 -11.56
CA ILE A 621 -34.21 13.41 -11.72
C ILE A 621 -34.11 14.93 -11.64
#